data_AF-A0A6V0AEX3-F1
#
_entry.id   AF-A0A6V0AEX3-F1
#
_cell.length_a   1.000
_cell.length_b   1.000
_cell.length_c   1.000
_cell.angle_alpha   90.00
_cell.angle_beta   90.00
_cell.angle_gamma   90.00
#
_symmetry.space_group_name_H-M   'P 1'
#
loop_
_entity.id
_entity.type
_entity.pdbx_description
1 polymer ?
#
loop_
_entity_poly.entity_id
_entity_poly.type
_entity_poly.pdbx_seq_one_letter_code
_entity_poly.pdbx_strand_id
1 'polypeptide(L)'
;MFLAWNAVVLSNVGGAALDIDGVAATIDPVAILQASASSGGSGAILANLVTTFSSLAVVTSLIGFVYGLLDAWTDVFNLPTEGPAFDKWKLPLFGLVFLPPLALSLTDPDIFFTALDYGGAFGVSTLFLVLPPIMVWKQRYGDDQQNLLTKPMVPLGKIPLGSMWKAAGTLILEQGADKLGVFDWFQQQFQ
;
A
#
# COMPACT_ATOMS: atom_id res chain seq x y z
N MET A 1 -17.71 3.18 12.06
CA MET A 1 -16.30 3.51 12.37
C MET A 1 -15.69 4.43 11.33
N PHE A 2 -15.60 4.04 10.05
CA PHE A 2 -15.07 4.92 8.98
C PHE A 2 -15.76 6.30 8.91
N LEU A 3 -17.09 6.37 8.95
CA LEU A 3 -17.83 7.64 8.93
C LEU A 3 -17.58 8.50 10.18
N ALA A 4 -17.50 7.87 11.36
CA ALA A 4 -17.18 8.56 12.61
C ALA A 4 -15.75 9.13 12.59
N TRP A 5 -14.80 8.38 12.04
CA TRP A 5 -13.43 8.84 11.88
C TRP A 5 -13.33 10.02 10.90
N ASN A 6 -13.96 9.91 9.73
CA ASN A 6 -13.98 11.02 8.76
C ASN A 6 -14.67 12.26 9.34
N ALA A 7 -15.76 12.11 10.10
CA ALA A 7 -16.42 13.22 10.76
C ALA A 7 -15.51 13.94 11.79
N VAL A 8 -14.72 13.19 12.56
CA VAL A 8 -13.74 13.75 13.51
C VAL A 8 -12.62 14.50 12.78
N VAL A 9 -12.09 13.93 11.69
CA VAL A 9 -11.03 14.56 10.88
C VAL A 9 -11.54 15.84 10.21
N LEU A 10 -12.71 15.80 9.58
CA LEU A 10 -13.31 16.95 8.89
C LEU A 10 -13.76 18.06 9.87
N SER A 11 -14.18 17.70 11.08
CA SER A 11 -14.51 18.66 12.15
C SER A 11 -13.28 19.46 12.60
N ASN A 12 -12.10 18.83 12.63
CA ASN A 12 -10.85 19.47 13.07
C ASN A 12 -10.26 20.42 12.00
N VAL A 13 -10.73 20.36 10.75
CA VAL A 13 -10.35 21.29 9.66
C VAL A 13 -11.08 22.65 9.78
N GLY A 14 -12.14 22.73 10.60
CA GLY A 14 -13.04 23.88 10.75
C GLY A 14 -12.49 25.14 11.45
N GLY A 15 -11.18 25.39 11.40
CA GLY A 15 -10.56 26.61 11.94
C GLY A 15 -9.46 27.23 11.07
N ALA A 16 -8.97 26.52 10.04
CA ALA A 16 -7.91 26.99 9.15
C ALA A 16 -8.31 26.93 7.65
N ALA A 17 -9.56 26.60 7.34
CA ALA A 17 -10.10 26.51 5.98
C ALA A 17 -10.64 27.85 5.44
N LEU A 18 -10.08 28.98 5.89
CA LEU A 18 -10.25 30.29 5.26
C LEU A 18 -8.88 30.81 4.81
N ASP A 19 -8.27 30.11 3.87
CA ASP A 19 -7.30 30.70 2.96
C ASP A 19 -7.71 30.34 1.53
N ILE A 20 -8.40 31.29 0.87
CA ILE A 20 -8.83 31.22 -0.52
C ILE A 20 -7.66 31.69 -1.40
N ASP A 21 -6.48 31.10 -1.24
CA ASP A 21 -5.35 31.36 -2.13
C ASP A 21 -4.42 30.14 -2.25
N GLY A 22 -4.86 29.16 -3.05
CA GLY A 22 -3.98 28.43 -3.98
C GLY A 22 -2.85 27.54 -3.46
N VAL A 23 -2.61 27.42 -2.16
CA VAL A 23 -1.63 26.49 -1.60
C VAL A 23 -2.27 25.80 -0.41
N ALA A 24 -2.70 24.55 -0.62
CA ALA A 24 -2.96 23.65 0.49
C ALA A 24 -1.63 23.42 1.22
N ALA A 25 -1.32 24.31 2.18
CA ALA A 25 -0.32 23.99 3.19
C ALA A 25 -0.72 22.62 3.74
N THR A 26 0.20 21.66 3.71
CA THR A 26 0.04 20.35 4.31
C THR A 26 -0.22 20.57 5.80
N ILE A 27 -1.50 20.70 6.15
CA ILE A 27 -1.96 20.79 7.53
C ILE A 27 -1.68 19.41 8.12
N ASP A 28 -0.59 19.28 8.86
CA ASP A 28 -0.36 18.10 9.70
C ASP A 28 -1.19 18.28 10.98
N PRO A 29 -2.36 17.62 11.10
CA PRO A 29 -3.22 17.77 12.26
C PRO A 29 -2.55 17.29 13.55
N VAL A 30 -1.57 16.38 13.46
CA VAL A 30 -0.79 15.91 14.61
C VAL A 30 0.18 16.99 15.05
N ALA A 31 0.88 17.65 14.12
CA ALA A 31 1.76 18.76 14.43
C ALA A 31 1.01 19.95 15.07
N ILE A 32 -0.23 20.24 14.65
CA ILE A 32 -1.05 21.29 15.26
C ILE A 32 -1.43 20.94 16.71
N LEU A 33 -1.81 19.68 16.96
CA LEU A 33 -2.13 19.20 18.30
C LEU A 33 -0.88 19.11 19.20
N GLN A 34 0.30 18.87 18.62
CA GLN A 34 1.58 18.90 19.33
C GLN A 34 2.07 20.33 19.59
N ALA A 35 1.87 21.26 18.67
CA ALA A 35 2.20 22.68 18.84
C ALA A 35 1.37 23.34 19.96
N SER A 36 0.18 22.79 20.24
CA SER A 36 -0.65 23.17 21.40
C SER A 36 0.04 22.88 22.75
N ALA A 37 1.20 22.20 22.78
CA ALA A 37 2.03 22.05 23.97
C ALA A 37 2.52 23.39 24.53
N SER A 38 2.76 24.39 23.68
CA SER A 38 3.33 25.68 24.08
C SER A 38 2.35 26.61 24.78
N SER A 39 1.05 26.29 24.79
CA SER A 39 0.01 27.13 25.40
C SER A 39 -0.10 26.99 26.93
N GLY A 40 0.59 26.01 27.53
CA GLY A 40 0.52 25.71 28.96
C GLY A 40 -0.85 25.14 29.40
N GLY A 41 -0.88 24.39 30.51
CA GLY A 41 -2.11 23.78 31.06
C GLY A 41 -2.49 22.44 30.41
N SER A 42 -3.78 22.18 30.21
CA SER A 42 -4.30 20.90 29.66
C SER A 42 -3.79 20.58 28.25
N GLY A 43 -3.39 21.60 27.46
CA GLY A 43 -2.82 21.42 26.12
C GLY A 43 -1.47 20.69 26.12
N ALA A 44 -0.63 20.90 27.15
CA ALA A 44 0.67 20.22 27.27
C ALA A 44 0.53 18.72 27.55
N ILE A 45 -0.48 18.33 28.34
CA ILE A 45 -0.78 16.92 28.63
C ILE A 45 -1.30 16.23 27.37
N LEU A 46 -2.19 16.89 26.63
CA LEU A 46 -2.73 16.38 25.38
C LEU A 46 -1.64 16.20 24.33
N ALA A 47 -0.73 17.17 24.18
CA ALA A 47 0.39 17.06 23.25
C ALA A 47 1.31 15.87 23.59
N ASN A 48 1.69 15.68 24.85
CA ASN A 48 2.50 14.53 25.27
C ASN A 48 1.80 13.18 25.03
N LEU A 49 0.49 13.10 25.30
CA LEU A 49 -0.30 11.90 25.02
C LEU A 49 -0.36 11.61 23.52
N VAL A 50 -0.60 12.63 22.69
CA VAL A 50 -0.67 12.49 21.22
C VAL A 50 0.68 12.07 20.65
N THR A 51 1.80 12.65 21.11
CA THR A 51 3.15 12.25 20.67
C THR A 51 3.45 10.81 21.05
N THR A 52 3.16 10.43 22.31
CA THR A 52 3.40 9.06 22.78
C THR A 52 2.53 8.06 22.01
N PHE A 53 1.24 8.36 21.87
CA PHE A 53 0.31 7.53 21.12
C PHE A 53 0.70 7.40 19.65
N SER A 54 1.07 8.51 18.99
CA SER A 54 1.54 8.51 17.60
C SER A 54 2.79 7.64 17.43
N SER A 55 3.77 7.78 18.33
CA SER A 55 4.98 6.94 18.29
C SER A 55 4.66 5.44 18.49
N LEU A 56 3.77 5.10 19.43
CA LEU A 56 3.29 3.72 19.63
C LEU A 56 2.53 3.20 18.42
N ALA A 57 1.70 4.03 17.79
CA ALA A 57 0.93 3.65 16.60
C ALA A 57 1.86 3.32 15.43
N VAL A 58 2.90 4.13 15.20
CA VAL A 58 3.93 3.86 14.19
C VAL A 58 4.69 2.58 14.50
N VAL A 59 5.13 2.37 15.74
CA VAL A 59 5.87 1.16 16.14
C VAL A 59 5.02 -0.11 15.97
N THR A 60 3.77 -0.09 16.42
CA THR A 60 2.86 -1.25 16.31
C THR A 60 2.48 -1.55 14.85
N SER A 61 2.27 -0.52 14.02
CA SER A 61 2.05 -0.68 12.58
C SER A 61 3.29 -1.26 11.88
N LEU A 62 4.48 -0.80 12.24
CA LEU A 62 5.74 -1.32 11.69
C LEU A 62 5.93 -2.79 12.05
N ILE A 63 5.64 -3.20 13.29
CA ILE A 63 5.72 -4.60 13.72
C ILE A 63 4.79 -5.47 12.87
N GLY A 64 3.53 -5.05 12.67
CA GLY A 64 2.58 -5.76 11.82
C GLY A 64 3.06 -5.91 10.38
N PHE A 65 3.61 -4.84 9.79
CA PHE A 65 4.18 -4.86 8.45
C PHE A 65 5.37 -5.83 8.34
N VAL A 66 6.29 -5.81 9.31
CA VAL A 66 7.47 -6.69 9.33
C VAL A 66 7.04 -8.15 9.42
N TYR A 67 6.12 -8.51 10.32
CA TYR A 67 5.61 -9.88 10.39
C TYR A 67 4.91 -10.32 9.11
N GLY A 68 4.09 -9.45 8.51
CA GLY A 68 3.44 -9.75 7.23
C GLY A 68 4.44 -9.97 6.08
N LEU A 69 5.50 -9.17 6.01
CA LEU A 69 6.52 -9.32 4.97
C LEU A 69 7.43 -10.53 5.22
N LEU A 70 7.75 -10.84 6.48
CA LEU A 70 8.48 -12.06 6.84
C LEU A 70 7.72 -13.32 6.42
N ASP A 71 6.42 -13.37 6.72
CA ASP A 71 5.54 -14.48 6.35
C ASP A 71 5.45 -14.63 4.82
N ALA A 72 5.27 -13.51 4.11
CA ALA A 72 5.29 -13.50 2.65
C ALA A 72 6.63 -13.99 2.06
N TRP A 73 7.77 -13.61 2.65
CA TRP A 73 9.08 -14.10 2.20
C TRP A 73 9.30 -15.57 2.51
N THR A 74 8.83 -16.07 3.66
CA THR A 74 8.91 -17.51 3.97
C THR A 74 8.07 -18.34 3.00
N ASP A 75 6.90 -17.84 2.59
CA ASP A 75 6.06 -18.47 1.57
C ASP A 75 6.71 -18.43 0.18
N VAL A 76 7.25 -17.28 -0.23
CA VAL A 76 7.93 -17.12 -1.54
C VAL A 76 9.14 -18.05 -1.65
N PHE A 77 9.94 -18.17 -0.59
CA PHE A 77 11.12 -19.04 -0.58
C PHE A 77 10.82 -20.49 -0.14
N ASN A 78 9.56 -20.83 0.17
CA ASN A 78 9.14 -22.13 0.72
C ASN A 78 10.04 -22.60 1.89
N LEU A 79 10.37 -21.69 2.81
CA LEU A 79 11.25 -21.99 3.93
C LEU A 79 10.48 -22.73 5.03
N PRO A 80 11.08 -23.73 5.69
CA PRO A 80 10.44 -24.42 6.80
C PRO A 80 10.27 -23.46 7.99
N THR A 81 9.02 -23.24 8.37
CA THR A 81 8.61 -22.35 9.49
C THR A 81 8.91 -22.96 10.87
N GLU A 82 9.31 -24.23 10.94
CA GLU A 82 9.58 -24.95 12.19
C GLU A 82 10.96 -25.65 12.17
N GLY A 83 11.75 -25.42 13.23
CA GLY A 83 12.99 -26.15 13.50
C GLY A 83 14.26 -25.28 13.67
N PRO A 84 15.40 -25.89 14.04
CA PRO A 84 16.68 -25.19 14.29
C PRO A 84 17.30 -24.57 13.02
N ALA A 85 16.74 -24.86 11.85
CA ALA A 85 17.10 -24.20 10.60
C ALA A 85 16.51 -22.78 10.49
N PHE A 86 15.31 -22.54 11.05
CA PHE A 86 14.63 -21.23 10.98
C PHE A 86 15.45 -20.13 11.67
N ASP A 87 16.11 -20.46 12.79
CA ASP A 87 16.89 -19.47 13.54
C ASP A 87 18.13 -18.97 12.79
N LYS A 88 18.62 -19.75 11.80
CA LYS A 88 19.69 -19.32 10.89
C LYS A 88 19.18 -18.41 9.77
N TRP A 89 17.97 -18.65 9.27
CA TRP A 89 17.36 -17.88 8.18
C TRP A 89 16.64 -16.60 8.66
N LYS A 90 16.32 -16.50 9.94
CA LYS A 90 15.68 -15.33 10.54
C LYS A 90 16.50 -14.05 10.31
N LEU A 91 17.80 -14.09 10.62
CA LEU A 91 18.68 -12.92 10.49
C LEU A 91 18.78 -12.38 9.04
N PRO A 92 19.04 -13.21 8.00
CA PRO A 92 19.04 -12.72 6.62
C PRO A 92 17.65 -12.30 6.14
N LEU A 93 16.55 -12.90 6.62
CA LEU A 93 15.18 -12.45 6.32
C LEU A 93 14.91 -11.03 6.85
N PHE A 94 15.26 -10.77 8.11
CA PHE A 94 15.19 -9.41 8.67
C PHE A 94 16.06 -8.43 7.89
N GLY A 95 17.26 -8.87 7.48
CA GLY A 95 18.11 -8.11 6.58
C GLY A 95 17.39 -7.77 5.27
N LEU A 96 16.76 -8.74 4.61
CA LEU A 96 16.04 -8.55 3.35
C LEU A 96 14.84 -7.61 3.48
N VAL A 97 14.16 -7.61 4.63
CA VAL A 97 13.01 -6.73 4.91
C VAL A 97 13.46 -5.28 5.15
N PHE A 98 14.55 -5.08 5.90
CA PHE A 98 14.97 -3.75 6.33
C PHE A 98 16.05 -3.09 5.45
N LEU A 99 16.97 -3.86 4.85
CA LEU A 99 18.06 -3.30 4.05
C LEU A 99 17.56 -2.49 2.85
N PRO A 100 16.61 -2.97 2.01
CA PRO A 100 16.20 -2.22 0.85
C PRO A 100 15.52 -0.89 1.22
N PRO A 101 14.54 -0.85 2.16
CA PRO A 101 13.96 0.41 2.62
C PRO A 101 14.98 1.35 3.28
N LEU A 102 15.91 0.83 4.09
CA LEU A 102 16.94 1.65 4.74
C LEU A 102 17.94 2.23 3.73
N ALA A 103 18.38 1.44 2.76
CA ALA A 103 19.30 1.89 1.72
C ALA A 103 18.67 3.01 0.88
N LEU A 104 17.41 2.83 0.46
CA LEU A 104 16.68 3.85 -0.30
C LEU A 104 16.38 5.10 0.53
N SER A 105 16.07 4.95 1.82
CA SER A 105 15.85 6.09 2.71
C SER A 105 17.10 6.92 2.96
N LEU A 106 18.30 6.34 2.85
CA LEU A 106 19.56 7.05 3.03
C LEU A 106 20.03 7.76 1.76
N THR A 107 19.63 7.29 0.57
CA THR A 107 20.04 7.90 -0.69
C THR A 107 19.22 9.13 -1.03
N ASP A 108 17.89 9.07 -0.87
CA ASP A 108 16.99 10.13 -1.32
C ASP A 108 15.83 10.35 -0.31
N PRO A 109 15.71 11.55 0.28
CA PRO A 109 14.66 11.84 1.27
C PRO A 109 13.24 11.88 0.67
N ASP A 110 13.11 12.13 -0.63
CA ASP A 110 11.83 12.22 -1.34
C ASP A 110 11.39 10.90 -2.01
N ILE A 111 12.19 9.84 -1.87
CA ILE A 111 11.92 8.56 -2.55
C ILE A 111 10.67 7.86 -2.02
N PHE A 112 10.24 8.19 -0.79
CA PHE A 112 9.08 7.57 -0.15
C PHE A 112 7.80 7.74 -0.98
N PHE A 113 7.52 8.96 -1.45
CA PHE A 113 6.30 9.23 -2.22
C PHE A 113 6.34 8.54 -3.58
N THR A 114 7.50 8.57 -4.23
CA THR A 114 7.70 7.90 -5.51
C THR A 114 7.54 6.38 -5.38
N ALA A 115 8.20 5.77 -4.39
CA ALA A 115 8.09 4.34 -4.11
C ALA A 115 6.67 3.92 -3.70
N LEU A 116 5.96 4.76 -2.93
CA LEU A 116 4.57 4.54 -2.54
C LEU A 116 3.64 4.60 -3.75
N ASP A 117 3.83 5.56 -4.66
CA ASP A 117 3.05 5.67 -5.88
C ASP A 117 3.27 4.44 -6.79
N TYR A 118 4.53 4.03 -6.96
CA TYR A 118 4.88 2.80 -7.68
C TYR A 118 4.30 1.54 -7.03
N GLY A 119 4.50 1.36 -5.72
CA GLY A 119 4.02 0.20 -4.98
C GLY A 119 2.50 0.13 -4.94
N GLY A 120 1.84 1.28 -4.80
CA GLY A 120 0.38 1.41 -4.85
C GLY A 120 -0.16 1.09 -6.24
N ALA A 121 0.34 1.76 -7.28
CA ALA A 121 -0.13 1.57 -8.65
C ALA A 121 0.03 0.12 -9.11
N PHE A 122 1.23 -0.45 -9.00
CA PHE A 122 1.48 -1.82 -9.46
C PHE A 122 0.93 -2.88 -8.52
N GLY A 123 1.07 -2.71 -7.20
CA GLY A 123 0.61 -3.68 -6.21
C GLY A 123 -0.91 -3.80 -6.21
N VAL A 124 -1.63 -2.67 -6.11
CA VAL A 124 -3.10 -2.66 -6.10
C VAL A 124 -3.64 -3.10 -7.45
N SER A 125 -3.09 -2.62 -8.57
CA SER A 125 -3.53 -3.07 -9.90
C SER A 125 -3.30 -4.57 -10.09
N THR A 126 -2.17 -5.13 -9.67
CA THR A 126 -1.94 -6.57 -9.81
C THR A 126 -2.92 -7.38 -8.94
N LEU A 127 -3.10 -7.00 -7.68
CA LEU A 127 -3.93 -7.75 -6.73
C LEU A 127 -5.44 -7.63 -7.01
N PHE A 128 -5.93 -6.48 -7.45
CA PHE A 128 -7.37 -6.27 -7.67
C PHE A 128 -7.79 -6.46 -9.13
N LEU A 129 -6.88 -6.25 -10.08
CA LEU A 129 -7.21 -6.28 -11.51
C LEU A 129 -6.81 -7.62 -12.15
N VAL A 130 -5.65 -8.18 -11.79
CA VAL A 130 -5.10 -9.40 -12.44
C VAL A 130 -5.46 -10.67 -11.67
N LEU A 131 -5.33 -10.65 -10.35
CA LEU A 131 -5.52 -11.83 -9.53
C LEU A 131 -6.96 -12.38 -9.54
N PRO A 132 -8.03 -11.56 -9.46
CA PRO A 132 -9.40 -12.09 -9.46
C PRO A 132 -9.81 -12.77 -10.78
N PRO A 133 -9.51 -12.21 -11.98
CA PRO A 133 -9.75 -12.92 -13.24
C PRO A 133 -9.02 -14.27 -13.34
N ILE A 134 -7.75 -14.34 -12.88
CA ILE A 134 -6.98 -15.59 -12.87
C ILE A 134 -7.62 -16.60 -11.92
N MET A 135 -8.04 -16.17 -10.73
CA MET A 135 -8.70 -17.04 -9.75
C MET A 135 -9.99 -17.64 -10.31
N VAL A 136 -10.83 -16.83 -10.97
CA VAL A 136 -12.06 -17.31 -11.61
C VAL A 136 -11.77 -18.21 -12.82
N TRP A 137 -10.71 -17.93 -13.58
CA TRP A 137 -10.30 -18.79 -14.71
C TRP A 137 -9.83 -20.17 -14.22
N LYS A 138 -8.96 -20.21 -13.19
CA LYS A 138 -8.49 -21.45 -12.58
C LYS A 138 -9.64 -22.23 -11.94
N GLN A 139 -10.58 -21.56 -11.28
CA GLN A 139 -11.74 -22.22 -10.69
C GLN A 139 -12.72 -22.78 -11.75
N ARG A 140 -12.77 -22.20 -12.94
CA ARG A 140 -13.69 -22.62 -14.01
C ARG A 140 -13.10 -23.64 -14.99
N TYR A 141 -11.78 -23.62 -15.20
CA TYR A 141 -11.09 -24.40 -16.24
C TYR A 141 -9.87 -25.19 -15.74
N GLY A 142 -9.53 -25.12 -14.44
CA GLY A 142 -8.47 -25.94 -13.87
C GLY A 142 -8.87 -27.41 -13.77
N ASP A 143 -7.87 -28.30 -13.91
CA ASP A 143 -8.03 -29.77 -13.89
C ASP A 143 -8.50 -30.33 -12.54
N ASP A 144 -8.42 -29.55 -11.46
CA ASP A 144 -9.01 -29.90 -10.17
C ASP A 144 -10.53 -29.69 -10.22
N GLN A 145 -11.27 -30.75 -10.50
CA GLN A 145 -12.74 -30.80 -10.45
C GLN A 145 -13.28 -30.51 -9.03
N GLN A 146 -13.25 -29.26 -8.59
CA GLN A 146 -14.12 -28.82 -7.52
C GLN A 146 -15.52 -28.71 -8.10
N ASN A 147 -16.39 -29.67 -7.76
CA ASN A 147 -17.82 -29.62 -8.08
C ASN A 147 -18.37 -28.26 -7.61
N LEU A 148 -18.64 -27.37 -8.56
CA LEU A 148 -19.30 -26.10 -8.28
C LEU A 148 -20.66 -26.43 -7.65
N LEU A 149 -20.82 -26.16 -6.36
CA LEU A 149 -22.11 -26.32 -5.65
C LEU A 149 -23.19 -25.39 -6.23
N THR A 150 -22.81 -24.45 -7.09
CA THR A 150 -23.71 -23.51 -7.76
C THR A 150 -23.40 -23.42 -9.25
N LYS A 151 -24.45 -23.49 -10.06
CA LYS A 151 -24.40 -23.31 -11.51
C LYS A 151 -23.88 -21.89 -11.81
N PRO A 152 -22.92 -21.70 -12.74
CA PRO A 152 -22.37 -20.38 -13.04
C PRO A 152 -23.48 -19.41 -13.48
N MET A 153 -23.70 -18.35 -12.68
CA MET A 153 -24.77 -17.35 -12.85
C MET A 153 -24.47 -16.24 -13.87
N VAL A 154 -23.28 -16.25 -14.50
CA VAL A 154 -22.96 -15.34 -15.61
C VAL A 154 -22.97 -16.11 -16.95
N PRO A 155 -23.89 -15.76 -17.87
CA PRO A 155 -24.18 -16.53 -19.09
C PRO A 155 -23.08 -16.50 -20.16
N LEU A 156 -22.01 -15.71 -20.00
CA LEU A 156 -21.06 -15.39 -21.07
C LEU A 156 -19.65 -15.97 -20.96
N GLY A 157 -19.43 -16.97 -20.10
CA GLY A 157 -18.33 -17.91 -20.31
C GLY A 157 -16.91 -17.31 -20.25
N LYS A 158 -16.27 -17.29 -21.41
CA LYS A 158 -14.85 -16.93 -21.64
C LYS A 158 -14.66 -15.47 -22.07
N ILE A 159 -15.70 -14.85 -22.66
CA ILE A 159 -15.62 -13.51 -23.27
C ILE A 159 -15.41 -12.40 -22.22
N PRO A 160 -16.20 -12.29 -21.13
CA PRO A 160 -16.00 -11.23 -20.14
C PRO A 160 -14.73 -11.44 -19.32
N LEU A 161 -14.33 -12.69 -19.06
CA LEU A 161 -13.06 -12.98 -18.39
C LEU A 161 -11.87 -12.58 -19.27
N GLY A 162 -11.93 -12.89 -20.57
CA GLY A 162 -10.91 -12.46 -21.53
C GLY A 162 -10.85 -10.93 -21.67
N SER A 163 -11.98 -10.23 -21.67
CA SER A 163 -12.00 -8.77 -21.72
C SER A 163 -11.47 -8.14 -20.43
N MET A 164 -11.78 -8.71 -19.26
CA MET A 164 -11.23 -8.24 -17.97
C MET A 164 -9.72 -8.49 -17.89
N TRP A 165 -9.22 -9.65 -18.34
CA TRP A 165 -7.79 -9.92 -18.36
C TRP A 165 -7.05 -9.00 -19.35
N LYS A 166 -7.64 -8.75 -20.52
CA LYS A 166 -7.10 -7.80 -21.50
C LYS A 166 -7.11 -6.37 -20.96
N ALA A 167 -8.22 -5.92 -20.36
CA ALA A 167 -8.32 -4.59 -19.74
C ALA A 167 -7.34 -4.44 -18.56
N ALA A 168 -7.15 -5.50 -17.78
CA ALA A 168 -6.17 -5.51 -16.69
C ALA A 168 -4.73 -5.41 -17.22
N GLY A 169 -4.41 -6.17 -18.27
CA GLY A 169 -3.12 -6.12 -18.94
C GLY A 169 -2.85 -4.76 -19.58
N THR A 170 -3.83 -4.16 -20.26
CA THR A 170 -3.67 -2.83 -20.86
C THR A 170 -3.45 -1.76 -19.80
N LEU A 171 -4.20 -1.78 -18.69
CA LEU A 171 -4.04 -0.79 -17.62
C LEU A 171 -2.68 -0.89 -16.93
N ILE A 172 -2.15 -2.11 -16.73
CA ILE A 172 -0.80 -2.28 -16.16
C ILE A 172 0.29 -1.88 -17.15
N LEU A 173 0.11 -2.16 -18.45
CA LEU A 173 1.04 -1.72 -19.49
C LEU A 173 1.04 -0.20 -19.65
N GLU A 174 -0.12 0.45 -19.58
CA GLU A 174 -0.24 1.92 -19.65
C GLU A 174 0.37 2.57 -18.41
N GLN A 175 0.04 2.11 -17.20
CA GLN A 175 0.68 2.60 -15.97
C GLN A 175 2.19 2.33 -15.97
N GLY A 176 2.62 1.20 -16.54
CA GLY A 176 4.03 0.86 -16.75
C GLY A 176 4.73 1.79 -17.73
N ALA A 177 4.12 2.07 -18.87
CA ALA A 177 4.68 2.90 -19.93
C ALA A 177 4.73 4.38 -19.54
N ASP A 178 3.71 4.88 -18.84
CA ASP A 178 3.66 6.25 -18.32
C ASP A 178 4.74 6.47 -17.26
N LYS A 179 4.96 5.49 -16.38
CA LYS A 179 5.93 5.63 -15.29
C LYS A 179 7.38 5.33 -15.71
N LEU A 180 7.60 4.46 -16.70
CA LEU A 180 8.94 4.20 -17.27
C LEU A 180 9.42 5.30 -18.22
N GLY A 181 8.62 6.36 -18.46
CA GLY A 181 9.00 7.45 -19.36
C GLY A 181 9.11 7.03 -20.83
N VAL A 182 8.49 5.89 -21.19
CA VAL A 182 8.56 5.35 -22.56
C VAL A 182 7.88 6.30 -23.55
N PHE A 183 6.85 7.03 -23.12
CA PHE A 183 6.19 8.05 -23.93
C PHE A 183 7.05 9.30 -24.16
N ASP A 184 7.84 9.73 -23.18
CA ASP A 184 8.81 10.83 -23.34
C ASP A 184 9.97 10.42 -24.26
N TRP A 185 10.45 9.18 -24.11
CA TRP A 185 11.46 8.60 -25.02
C TRP A 185 10.93 8.48 -26.46
N PHE A 186 9.67 8.05 -26.64
CA PHE A 186 9.04 7.99 -27.96
C PHE A 186 8.76 9.37 -28.57
N GLN A 187 8.38 10.36 -27.76
CA GLN A 187 8.21 11.74 -28.23
C GLN A 187 9.55 12.40 -28.61
N GLN A 188 10.66 12.08 -27.92
CA GLN A 188 12.01 12.53 -28.31
C GLN A 188 12.57 11.83 -29.54
N GLN A 189 12.16 10.58 -29.82
CA GLN A 189 12.61 9.81 -30.99
C GLN A 189 11.86 10.14 -32.29
N PHE A 190 10.64 10.69 -32.19
CA PHE A 190 9.76 10.96 -33.34
C PHE A 190 9.42 12.46 -33.54
N GLN A 191 10.20 13.37 -32.94
CA GLN A 191 10.36 14.77 -33.38
C GLN A 191 11.75 14.96 -33.99
#